data_AF-A0A3C0WJC7-F1
#
_entry.id   AF-A0A3C0WJC7-F1
#
_cell.length_a   1.000
_cell.length_b   1.000
_cell.length_c   1.000
_cell.angle_alpha   90.00
_cell.angle_beta   90.00
_cell.angle_gamma   90.00
#
_symmetry.space_group_name_H-M   'P 1'
#
loop_
_entity.id
_entity.type
_entity.pdbx_description
1 polymer ?
#
loop_
_entity_poly.entity_id
_entity_poly.type
_entity_poly.pdbx_seq_one_letter_code
_entity_poly.pdbx_strand_id
1 'polypeptide(L)'
;MILFVPCIYVLATALGELKEFVISPWWRRSGMLIGVGLFWISLAMTHDLLAWNEQRGQQMHAWIERGIKDEHLDAGADLNGWLLSEHDPDTMQRAGDLTRSWRGFARYCILHRSEAPEGWVEDGQRSWFSWATMSEQTMYMYRKP
;
A
#
# COMPACT_ATOMS: atom_id res chain seq x y z
N MET A 1 -1.58 -5.35 13.94
CA MET A 1 -1.49 -6.78 14.29
C MET A 1 -2.75 -7.47 13.79
N ILE A 2 -2.77 -7.91 12.53
CA ILE A 2 -3.90 -8.63 11.92
C ILE A 2 -3.63 -10.12 12.14
N LEU A 3 -4.06 -10.64 13.28
CA LEU A 3 -3.92 -12.05 13.62
C LEU A 3 -4.93 -12.87 12.81
N PHE A 4 -4.46 -13.48 11.72
CA PHE A 4 -4.43 -14.93 11.46
C PHE A 4 -5.57 -15.84 11.99
N VAL A 5 -6.80 -15.37 12.19
CA VAL A 5 -7.95 -16.24 12.55
C VAL A 5 -8.16 -17.42 11.57
N PRO A 6 -8.01 -17.26 10.24
CA PRO A 6 -8.17 -18.39 9.31
C PRO A 6 -7.07 -19.44 9.47
N CYS A 7 -5.86 -19.01 9.78
CA CYS A 7 -4.72 -19.90 9.92
C CYS A 7 -4.76 -20.69 11.22
N ILE A 8 -5.27 -20.11 12.32
CA ILE A 8 -5.47 -20.86 13.57
C ILE A 8 -6.52 -21.96 13.37
N TYR A 9 -7.59 -21.70 12.62
CA TYR A 9 -8.60 -22.72 12.32
C TYR A 9 -8.04 -23.84 11.41
N VAL A 10 -7.30 -23.48 10.36
CA VAL A 10 -6.61 -24.45 9.50
C VAL A 10 -5.59 -25.25 10.30
N LEU A 11 -4.79 -24.61 11.16
CA LEU A 11 -3.79 -25.28 11.99
C LEU A 11 -4.44 -26.21 13.04
N ALA A 12 -5.53 -25.79 13.70
CA ALA A 12 -6.25 -26.60 14.68
C ALA A 12 -6.93 -27.83 14.04
N THR A 13 -7.44 -27.69 12.81
CA THR A 13 -7.98 -28.83 12.04
C THR A 13 -6.88 -29.75 11.52
N ALA A 14 -5.72 -29.21 11.14
CA ALA A 14 -4.56 -30.00 10.67
C ALA A 14 -3.84 -30.74 11.81
N LEU A 15 -3.77 -30.16 13.01
CA LEU A 15 -3.14 -30.75 14.21
C LEU A 15 -4.04 -31.77 14.92
N GLY A 16 -5.28 -31.96 14.47
CA GLY A 16 -6.16 -33.03 14.97
C GLY A 16 -6.67 -32.82 16.39
N GLU A 17 -6.63 -31.60 16.92
CA GLU A 17 -7.11 -31.27 18.27
C GLU A 17 -8.65 -31.15 18.36
N LEU A 18 -9.34 -31.06 17.22
CA LEU A 18 -10.81 -31.05 17.12
C LEU A 18 -11.40 -32.44 16.85
N LYS A 19 -10.88 -33.48 17.50
CA LYS A 19 -11.33 -34.88 17.30
C LYS A 19 -12.80 -35.13 17.69
N GLU A 20 -13.37 -34.31 18.57
CA GLU A 20 -14.74 -34.52 19.08
C GLU A 20 -15.81 -33.67 18.39
N PHE A 21 -15.44 -32.72 17.52
CA PHE A 21 -16.42 -31.96 16.76
C PHE A 21 -16.77 -32.75 15.49
N VAL A 22 -17.95 -33.37 15.45
CA VAL A 22 -18.53 -33.91 14.21
C VAL A 22 -18.92 -32.74 13.31
N ILE A 23 -17.92 -32.14 12.66
CA ILE A 23 -18.14 -31.08 11.69
C ILE A 23 -18.86 -31.71 10.51
N SER A 24 -20.13 -31.33 10.32
CA SER A 24 -20.92 -31.83 9.19
C SER A 24 -20.17 -31.59 7.87
N PRO A 25 -20.35 -32.46 6.86
CA PRO A 25 -19.74 -32.26 5.54
C PRO A 25 -20.01 -30.87 4.94
N TRP A 26 -21.16 -30.28 5.25
CA TRP A 26 -21.55 -28.93 4.84
C TRP A 26 -20.68 -27.85 5.48
N TRP A 27 -20.37 -27.97 6.77
CA TRP A 27 -19.49 -27.05 7.48
C TRP A 27 -18.04 -27.16 6.99
N ARG A 28 -17.57 -28.37 6.64
CA ARG A 28 -16.24 -28.56 6.03
C ARG A 28 -16.14 -27.89 4.65
N ARG A 29 -17.13 -28.10 3.79
CA ARG A 29 -17.19 -27.47 2.45
C ARG A 29 -17.27 -25.95 2.55
N SER A 30 -18.12 -25.43 3.43
CA SER A 30 -18.28 -23.99 3.64
C SER A 30 -17.00 -23.36 4.20
N GLY A 31 -16.38 -24.01 5.19
CA GLY A 31 -15.09 -23.56 5.74
C GLY A 31 -13.98 -23.56 4.71
N MET A 32 -13.93 -24.56 3.81
CA MET A 32 -12.97 -24.58 2.70
C MET A 32 -13.20 -23.43 1.72
N LEU A 33 -14.45 -23.16 1.32
CA LEU A 33 -14.78 -22.05 0.43
C LEU A 33 -14.43 -20.69 1.04
N ILE A 34 -14.74 -20.49 2.33
CA ILE A 34 -14.34 -19.29 3.07
C ILE A 34 -12.82 -19.19 3.14
N GLY A 35 -12.11 -20.29 3.43
CA GLY A 35 -10.66 -20.32 3.48
C GLY A 35 -10.01 -19.95 2.15
N VAL A 36 -10.50 -20.52 1.04
CA VAL A 36 -10.04 -20.17 -0.32
C VAL A 36 -10.34 -18.71 -0.65
N GLY A 37 -11.54 -18.22 -0.30
CA GLY A 37 -11.90 -16.82 -0.51
C GLY A 37 -10.99 -15.85 0.27
N LEU A 38 -10.76 -16.11 1.55
CA LEU A 38 -9.85 -15.31 2.37
C LEU A 38 -8.40 -15.39 1.90
N PHE A 39 -7.96 -16.57 1.46
CA PHE A 39 -6.64 -16.74 0.85
C PHE A 39 -6.51 -15.90 -0.42
N TRP A 40 -7.51 -15.95 -1.31
CA TRP A 40 -7.53 -15.14 -2.52
C TRP A 40 -7.51 -13.64 -2.22
N ILE A 41 -8.34 -13.18 -1.27
CA ILE A 41 -8.35 -11.77 -0.83
C ILE A 41 -6.96 -11.37 -0.31
N SER A 42 -6.34 -12.20 0.53
CA SER A 42 -4.99 -11.92 1.04
C SER A 42 -3.96 -11.83 -0.08
N LEU A 43 -4.04 -12.74 -1.06
CA LEU A 43 -3.13 -12.77 -2.21
C LEU A 43 -3.30 -11.52 -3.08
N ALA A 44 -4.55 -11.19 -3.44
CA ALA A 44 -4.87 -10.02 -4.28
C ALA A 44 -4.45 -8.71 -3.60
N MET A 45 -4.71 -8.54 -2.30
CA MET A 45 -4.30 -7.35 -1.56
C MET A 45 -2.79 -7.24 -1.42
N THR A 46 -2.09 -8.37 -1.23
CA THR A 46 -0.62 -8.38 -1.18
C THR A 46 -0.02 -8.03 -2.53
N HIS A 47 -0.54 -8.62 -3.61
CA HIS A 47 -0.14 -8.28 -4.98
C HIS A 47 -0.31 -6.78 -5.24
N ASP A 48 -1.49 -6.24 -4.97
CA ASP A 48 -1.80 -4.84 -5.27
C ASP A 48 -0.95 -3.87 -4.43
N LEU A 49 -0.68 -4.20 -3.17
CA LEU A 49 0.23 -3.43 -2.32
C LEU A 49 1.66 -3.44 -2.88
N LEU A 50 2.16 -4.59 -3.35
CA LEU A 50 3.49 -4.72 -3.94
C LEU A 50 3.60 -3.97 -5.27
N ALA A 51 2.62 -4.14 -6.16
CA ALA A 51 2.58 -3.45 -7.45
C ALA A 51 2.50 -1.93 -7.28
N TRP A 52 1.68 -1.46 -6.33
CA TRP A 52 1.60 -0.04 -5.99
C TRP A 52 2.93 0.50 -5.45
N ASN A 53 3.57 -0.23 -4.53
CA ASN A 53 4.88 0.15 -3.99
C ASN A 53 5.98 0.16 -5.05
N GLU A 54 5.98 -0.81 -5.96
CA GLU A 54 6.93 -0.86 -7.06
C GLU A 54 6.81 0.39 -7.95
N GLN A 55 5.60 0.76 -8.36
CA GLN A 55 5.39 1.94 -9.18
C GLN A 55 5.80 3.24 -8.48
N ARG A 56 5.50 3.37 -7.17
CA ARG A 56 5.97 4.51 -6.37
C ARG A 56 7.50 4.56 -6.26
N GLY A 57 8.13 3.42 -6.01
CA GLY A 57 9.60 3.30 -5.93
C GLY A 57 10.28 3.64 -7.26
N GLN A 58 9.75 3.15 -8.39
CA GLN A 58 10.26 3.50 -9.72
C GLN A 58 10.15 4.99 -10.00
N GLN A 59 9.03 5.62 -9.63
CA GLN A 59 8.86 7.07 -9.82
C GLN A 59 9.81 7.88 -8.95
N MET A 60 9.99 7.45 -7.71
CA MET A 60 10.93 8.04 -6.77
C MET A 60 12.36 7.98 -7.31
N HIS A 61 12.80 6.80 -7.78
CA HIS A 61 14.11 6.66 -8.43
C HIS A 61 14.25 7.57 -9.63
N ALA A 62 13.24 7.66 -10.49
CA ALA A 62 13.27 8.57 -11.64
C ALA A 62 13.40 10.05 -11.24
N TRP A 63 12.81 10.47 -10.12
CA TRP A 63 12.99 11.83 -9.60
C TRP A 63 14.40 12.07 -9.04
N ILE A 64 14.94 11.11 -8.29
CA ILE A 64 16.30 11.18 -7.75
C ILE A 64 17.33 11.22 -8.89
N GLU A 65 17.16 10.40 -9.92
CA GLU A 65 18.03 10.40 -11.11
C GLU A 65 17.99 11.73 -11.87
N ARG A 66 16.87 12.47 -11.80
CA ARG A 66 16.75 13.85 -12.32
C ARG A 66 17.42 14.90 -11.43
N GLY A 67 17.99 14.51 -10.30
CA GLY A 67 18.62 15.40 -9.33
C GLY A 67 17.64 16.12 -8.40
N ILE A 68 16.40 15.64 -8.30
CA ILE A 68 15.45 16.17 -7.32
C ILE A 68 15.86 15.66 -5.94
N LYS A 69 16.07 16.59 -5.02
CA LYS A 69 16.41 16.25 -3.63
C LYS A 69 15.25 15.56 -2.93
N ASP A 70 15.57 14.59 -2.09
CA ASP A 70 14.63 13.80 -1.29
C ASP A 70 13.71 14.69 -0.45
N GLU A 71 14.22 15.83 0.02
CA GLU A 71 13.46 16.81 0.80
C GLU A 71 12.26 17.43 0.06
N HIS A 72 12.23 17.33 -1.27
CA HIS A 72 11.19 17.87 -2.15
C HIS A 72 10.17 16.81 -2.60
N LEU A 73 10.33 15.54 -2.21
CA LEU A 73 9.49 14.44 -2.63
C LEU A 73 8.43 14.10 -1.58
N ASP A 74 7.20 13.86 -2.02
CA ASP A 74 6.14 13.20 -1.23
C ASP A 74 5.62 11.97 -1.99
N ALA A 75 6.25 10.82 -1.75
CA ALA A 75 5.85 9.51 -2.26
C ALA A 75 4.88 8.77 -1.31
N GLY A 76 4.37 9.46 -0.28
CA GLY A 76 3.54 8.89 0.79
C GLY A 76 4.34 8.53 2.04
N ALA A 77 3.64 8.43 3.18
CA ALA A 77 4.25 8.34 4.51
C ALA A 77 5.30 7.23 4.65
N ASP A 78 5.03 6.03 4.14
CA ASP A 78 5.94 4.88 4.28
C ASP A 78 7.25 5.06 3.50
N LEU A 79 7.19 5.56 2.26
CA LEU A 79 8.37 5.77 1.42
C LEU A 79 9.15 7.03 1.81
N ASN A 80 8.45 8.08 2.24
CA ASN A 80 9.09 9.29 2.76
C ASN A 80 9.86 9.00 4.06
N GLY A 81 9.31 8.14 4.93
CA GLY A 81 10.00 7.68 6.13
C GLY A 81 11.29 6.89 5.84
N TRP A 82 11.38 6.21 4.69
CA TRP A 82 12.60 5.52 4.27
C TRP A 82 13.65 6.49 3.70
N LEU A 83 13.25 7.36 2.77
CA LEU A 83 14.14 8.32 2.09
C LEU A 83 14.87 9.26 3.05
N LEU A 84 14.19 9.66 4.12
CA LEU A 84 14.66 10.73 4.99
C LEU A 84 14.97 10.23 6.41
N SER A 85 15.11 8.91 6.57
CA SER A 85 15.49 8.27 7.84
C SER A 85 16.81 8.80 8.42
N GLU A 86 17.73 9.26 7.57
CA GLU A 86 18.99 9.89 7.99
C GLU A 86 18.86 11.38 8.34
N HIS A 87 17.80 12.05 7.89
CA HIS A 87 17.61 13.49 8.06
C HIS A 87 16.57 13.83 9.15
N ASP A 88 15.63 12.93 9.42
CA ASP A 88 14.61 13.06 10.46
C ASP A 88 14.19 11.64 10.93
N PRO A 89 14.88 11.08 11.93
CA PRO A 89 14.61 9.72 12.42
C PRO A 89 13.22 9.58 13.06
N ASP A 90 12.55 10.69 13.34
CA ASP A 90 11.24 10.74 13.98
C ASP A 90 10.09 10.91 12.98
N THR A 91 10.29 10.84 11.66
CA THR A 91 9.18 10.71 10.66
C THR A 91 8.00 11.70 10.79
N MET A 92 8.17 12.83 11.49
CA MET A 92 7.07 13.72 11.88
C MET A 92 6.95 14.94 10.97
N GLN A 93 5.78 15.57 11.05
CA GLN A 93 5.41 16.81 10.38
C GLN A 93 6.53 17.87 10.54
N ARG A 94 7.10 18.34 9.43
CA ARG A 94 8.17 19.34 9.45
C ARG A 94 7.70 20.66 10.05
N ALA A 95 8.58 21.37 10.73
CA ALA A 95 8.29 22.70 11.27
C ALA A 95 7.83 23.66 10.16
N GLY A 96 6.57 24.12 10.22
CA GLY A 96 5.96 24.99 9.20
C GLY A 96 5.01 24.27 8.23
N ASP A 97 4.92 22.94 8.26
CA ASP A 97 3.87 22.19 7.59
C ASP A 97 2.64 22.13 8.51
N LEU A 98 1.44 22.37 7.99
CA LEU A 98 0.18 22.29 8.73
C LEU A 98 -0.57 20.98 8.48
N THR A 99 -0.04 20.11 7.62
CA THR A 99 -0.71 18.87 7.22
C THR A 99 -0.03 17.64 7.83
N ARG A 100 -0.80 16.58 8.13
CA ARG A 100 -0.28 15.27 8.57
C ARG A 100 0.52 14.54 7.49
N SER A 101 0.44 15.02 6.25
CA SER A 101 1.13 14.53 5.06
C SER A 101 2.30 15.46 4.72
N TRP A 102 3.31 15.00 4.01
CA TRP A 102 4.60 15.70 3.82
C TRP A 102 4.53 16.84 2.78
N ARG A 103 3.35 17.46 2.61
CA ARG A 103 3.00 18.34 1.48
C ARG A 103 3.52 19.76 1.59
N GLY A 104 3.81 20.22 2.80
CA GLY A 104 4.23 21.60 3.05
C GLY A 104 5.50 21.95 2.29
N PHE A 105 6.49 21.05 2.33
CA PHE A 105 7.80 21.24 1.71
C PHE A 105 7.99 20.50 0.39
N ALA A 106 7.15 19.51 0.10
CA ALA A 106 7.21 18.79 -1.16
C ALA A 106 6.96 19.72 -2.35
N ARG A 107 7.76 19.52 -3.40
CA ARG A 107 7.55 20.11 -4.73
C ARG A 107 7.08 19.09 -5.74
N TYR A 108 7.18 17.80 -5.42
CA TYR A 108 6.70 16.67 -6.21
C TYR A 108 5.91 15.73 -5.29
N CYS A 109 4.75 15.26 -5.73
CA CYS A 109 3.98 14.30 -4.96
C CYS A 109 3.30 13.23 -5.84
N ILE A 110 3.04 12.08 -5.23
CA ILE A 110 2.25 10.99 -5.82
C ILE A 110 0.90 10.91 -5.12
N LEU A 111 -0.20 10.90 -5.88
CA LEU A 111 -1.55 10.79 -5.34
C LEU A 111 -2.38 9.73 -6.09
N HIS A 112 -3.32 9.10 -5.38
CA HIS A 112 -4.30 8.17 -5.94
C HIS A 112 -5.61 8.89 -6.31
N ARG A 113 -5.49 10.08 -6.92
CA ARG A 113 -6.62 10.86 -7.44
C ARG A 113 -6.16 11.67 -8.64
N SER A 114 -7.04 11.86 -9.61
CA SER A 114 -6.79 12.62 -10.85
C SER A 114 -6.84 14.14 -10.67
N GLU A 115 -7.41 14.61 -9.57
CA GLU A 115 -7.50 16.04 -9.26
C GLU A 115 -6.23 16.55 -8.59
N ALA A 116 -5.54 17.46 -9.29
CA ALA A 116 -4.39 18.17 -8.76
C ALA A 116 -4.78 18.95 -7.49
N PRO A 117 -3.95 18.91 -6.42
CA PRO A 117 -4.10 19.86 -5.32
C PRO A 117 -4.01 21.32 -5.83
N GLU A 118 -4.64 22.25 -5.11
CA GLU A 118 -4.58 23.66 -5.45
C GLU A 118 -3.13 24.17 -5.51
N GLY A 119 -2.78 24.85 -6.60
CA GLY A 119 -1.41 25.36 -6.84
C GLY A 119 -0.41 24.32 -7.34
N TRP A 120 -0.85 23.11 -7.67
CA TRP A 120 -0.02 22.07 -8.29
C TRP A 120 -0.43 21.84 -9.75
N VAL A 121 0.51 21.31 -10.54
CA VAL A 121 0.29 20.92 -11.94
C VAL A 121 0.62 19.44 -12.12
N GLU A 122 -0.06 18.77 -13.04
CA GLU A 122 0.23 17.38 -13.39
C GLU A 122 1.64 17.23 -13.98
N ASP A 123 2.38 16.26 -13.48
CA ASP A 123 3.75 15.91 -13.89
C ASP A 123 3.80 14.56 -14.63
N GLY A 124 2.79 13.71 -14.43
CA GLY A 124 2.62 12.46 -15.18
C GLY A 124 1.73 11.46 -14.45
N GLN A 125 1.70 10.24 -14.98
CA GLN A 125 0.88 9.15 -14.44
C GLN A 125 1.64 7.81 -14.51
N ARG A 126 1.28 6.89 -13.62
CA ARG A 126 1.70 5.48 -13.66
C ARG A 126 0.53 4.58 -13.35
N SER A 127 0.51 3.39 -13.94
CA SER A 127 -0.56 2.43 -13.76
C SER A 127 -0.06 1.04 -13.37
N TRP A 128 -0.95 0.26 -12.77
CA TRP A 128 -0.78 -1.17 -12.52
C TRP A 128 -2.12 -1.87 -12.63
N PHE A 129 -2.10 -3.17 -12.94
CA PHE A 129 -3.31 -3.99 -12.93
C PHE A 129 -3.59 -4.49 -11.52
N SER A 130 -4.75 -4.13 -10.96
CA SER A 130 -5.19 -4.55 -9.62
C SER A 130 -5.96 -5.86 -9.67
N TRP A 131 -5.51 -6.84 -8.90
CA TRP A 131 -6.20 -8.12 -8.74
C TRP A 131 -7.43 -8.00 -7.84
N ALA A 132 -7.43 -7.05 -6.90
CA ALA A 132 -8.57 -6.81 -6.03
C ALA A 132 -9.78 -6.24 -6.79
N THR A 133 -9.53 -5.33 -7.74
CA THR A 133 -10.59 -4.67 -8.54
C THR A 133 -10.75 -5.26 -9.92
N MET A 134 -9.83 -6.12 -10.36
CA MET A 134 -9.76 -6.68 -11.72
C MET A 134 -9.75 -5.58 -12.79
N SER A 135 -9.04 -4.48 -12.51
CA SER A 135 -9.00 -3.30 -13.38
C SER A 135 -7.65 -2.60 -13.28
N GLU A 136 -7.34 -1.77 -14.28
CA GLU A 136 -6.18 -0.89 -14.22
C GLU A 136 -6.42 0.23 -13.19
N GLN A 137 -5.43 0.44 -12.33
CA GLN A 137 -5.39 1.52 -11.35
C GLN A 137 -4.31 2.52 -11.77
N THR A 138 -4.51 3.79 -11.43
CA THR A 138 -3.63 4.88 -11.83
C THR A 138 -3.25 5.72 -10.62
N MET A 139 -1.95 6.02 -10.52
CA MET A 139 -1.45 7.08 -9.67
C MET A 139 -1.01 8.27 -10.51
N TYR A 140 -1.16 9.44 -9.93
CA TYR A 140 -0.90 10.72 -10.57
C TYR A 140 0.27 11.38 -9.86
N MET A 141 1.21 11.87 -10.64
CA MET A 141 2.31 12.68 -10.18
C MET A 141 1.95 14.15 -10.38
N TYR A 142 2.19 14.95 -9.35
CA TYR A 142 2.01 16.39 -9.42
C TYR A 142 3.28 17.09 -8.99
N ARG A 143 3.47 18.31 -9.49
CA ARG A 143 4.54 19.21 -9.06
C ARG A 143 4.03 20.61 -8.74
N LYS A 144 4.70 21.29 -7.82
CA LYS A 144 4.54 22.75 -7.65
C LYS A 144 5.28 23.48 -8.78
N PRO A 145 4.74 24.60 -9.29
CA PRO A 145 5.43 25.44 -10.26
C PRO A 145 6.70 26.09 -9.68
#